data_AF-A0A7C4QZS9-F1
#
_entry.id   AF-A0A7C4QZS9-F1
#
_cell.length_a   1.000
_cell.length_b   1.000
_cell.length_c   1.000
_cell.angle_alpha   90.00
_cell.angle_beta   90.00
_cell.angle_gamma   90.00
#
_symmetry.space_group_name_H-M   'P 1'
#
loop_
_entity.id
_entity.type
_entity.pdbx_description
1 polymer ?
#
loop_
_entity_poly.entity_id
_entity_poly.type
_entity_poly.pdbx_seq_one_letter_code
_entity_poly.pdbx_strand_id
1 'polypeptide(L)'
;MTLLILKANRLNSLSLLLNYHSLGASGAVSGVMGSFIVRCYFARLRLNIPIFMVPAIANPVRVQALIVVCLFFALDLNGSVRKFIEEGCRIAHWAHVGGYLAGFILGYVIKLHRPAAEEAVAQKAERFSAEQENDERATRLYKDVLERHPEDERALWYFLRLYQYDPEKQETIFVRLIQVLMRQGFKKALGLLDDFFPKHIRSIPGDLLLRFGLHYIENSDYFKARLCFEMASEKEGPWRAKAMLKLAEVLAFQGSEALAGEVCSNIVSHFPETPFSKEALRLQKQILKIQRNSGAESL
;
A
#
# COMPACT_ATOMS: atom_id res chain seq x y z
N MET A 1 1.49 -56.76 -39.77
CA MET A 1 0.17 -56.32 -39.25
C MET A 1 0.18 -56.02 -37.74
N THR A 2 1.02 -56.69 -36.94
CA THR A 2 1.08 -56.56 -35.45
C THR A 2 1.65 -55.23 -34.92
N LEU A 3 2.60 -54.61 -35.63
CA LEU A 3 3.21 -53.31 -35.23
C LEU A 3 2.27 -52.09 -35.40
N LEU A 4 1.32 -52.16 -36.34
CA LEU A 4 0.31 -51.11 -36.56
C LEU A 4 -0.76 -51.10 -35.46
N ILE A 5 -1.14 -52.29 -34.97
CA ILE A 5 -2.13 -52.48 -33.89
C ILE A 5 -1.57 -52.00 -32.55
N LEU A 6 -0.29 -52.26 -32.26
CA LEU A 6 0.39 -51.78 -31.04
C LEU A 6 0.59 -50.25 -31.02
N LYS A 7 0.83 -49.62 -32.18
CA LYS A 7 0.94 -48.16 -32.31
C LYS A 7 -0.42 -47.47 -32.17
N ALA A 8 -1.49 -48.06 -32.71
CA ALA A 8 -2.86 -47.57 -32.53
C ALA A 8 -3.33 -47.64 -31.06
N ASN A 9 -3.01 -48.72 -30.34
CA ASN A 9 -3.34 -48.84 -28.91
C ASN A 9 -2.56 -47.84 -28.03
N ARG A 10 -1.27 -47.59 -28.31
CA ARG A 10 -0.50 -46.55 -27.59
C ARG A 10 -0.98 -45.13 -27.89
N LEU A 11 -1.37 -44.84 -29.12
CA LEU A 11 -1.91 -43.53 -29.50
C LEU A 11 -3.29 -43.30 -28.87
N ASN A 12 -4.14 -44.32 -28.79
CA ASN A 12 -5.40 -44.25 -28.04
C ASN A 12 -5.19 -44.09 -26.54
N SER A 13 -4.18 -44.73 -25.94
CA SER A 13 -3.88 -44.55 -24.52
C SER A 13 -3.31 -43.17 -24.20
N LEU A 14 -2.47 -42.61 -25.08
CA LEU A 14 -1.92 -41.27 -24.94
C LEU A 14 -2.99 -40.19 -25.15
N SER A 15 -3.86 -40.35 -26.15
CA SER A 15 -4.99 -39.45 -26.36
C SER A 15 -5.99 -39.52 -25.21
N LEU A 16 -6.28 -40.72 -24.67
CA LEU A 16 -7.06 -40.87 -23.43
C LEU A 16 -6.42 -40.07 -22.28
N LEU A 17 -5.14 -40.31 -21.99
CA LEU A 17 -4.42 -39.65 -20.89
C LEU A 17 -4.41 -38.12 -21.05
N LEU A 18 -4.13 -37.60 -22.24
CA LEU A 18 -4.20 -36.17 -22.52
C LEU A 18 -5.62 -35.61 -22.33
N ASN A 19 -6.66 -36.34 -22.73
CA ASN A 19 -8.05 -35.93 -22.57
C ASN A 19 -8.46 -35.87 -21.08
N TYR A 20 -8.05 -36.83 -20.25
CA TYR A 20 -8.34 -36.81 -18.81
C TYR A 20 -7.56 -35.73 -18.06
N HIS A 21 -6.28 -35.51 -18.39
CA HIS A 21 -5.47 -34.44 -17.80
C HIS A 21 -6.04 -33.05 -18.14
N SER A 22 -6.46 -32.86 -19.39
CA SER A 22 -7.11 -31.61 -19.84
C SER A 22 -8.46 -31.39 -19.14
N LEU A 23 -9.19 -32.47 -18.84
CA LEU A 23 -10.42 -32.45 -18.04
C LEU A 23 -10.17 -31.96 -16.61
N GLY A 24 -9.14 -32.51 -15.94
CA GLY A 24 -8.80 -32.16 -14.57
C GLY A 24 -8.29 -30.72 -14.44
N ALA A 25 -7.43 -30.30 -15.37
CA ALA A 25 -6.93 -28.92 -15.41
C ALA A 25 -8.08 -27.90 -15.61
N SER A 26 -9.00 -28.16 -16.54
CA SER A 26 -10.14 -27.27 -16.78
C SER A 26 -11.14 -27.25 -15.61
N GLY A 27 -11.40 -28.39 -14.96
CA GLY A 27 -12.20 -28.44 -13.73
C GLY A 27 -11.58 -27.67 -12.56
N ALA A 28 -10.25 -27.69 -12.42
CA ALA A 28 -9.55 -26.89 -11.43
C ALA A 28 -9.72 -25.37 -11.69
N VAL A 29 -9.67 -24.95 -12.96
CA VAL A 29 -9.97 -23.56 -13.35
C VAL A 29 -11.41 -23.18 -13.00
N SER A 30 -12.40 -24.05 -13.24
CA SER A 30 -13.79 -23.84 -12.80
C SER A 30 -13.87 -23.67 -11.27
N GLY A 31 -13.09 -24.43 -10.50
CA GLY A 31 -12.96 -24.25 -9.05
C GLY A 31 -12.38 -22.91 -8.63
N VAL A 32 -11.30 -22.46 -9.26
CA VAL A 32 -10.77 -21.11 -9.03
C VAL A 32 -11.83 -20.05 -9.31
N MET A 33 -12.57 -20.21 -10.42
CA MET A 33 -13.63 -19.28 -10.82
C MET A 33 -14.81 -19.27 -9.83
N GLY A 34 -15.18 -20.42 -9.27
CA GLY A 34 -16.18 -20.53 -8.21
C GLY A 34 -15.76 -19.83 -6.92
N SER A 35 -14.49 -19.92 -6.53
CA SER A 35 -13.96 -19.18 -5.38
C SER A 35 -13.85 -17.67 -5.66
N PHE A 36 -13.54 -17.32 -6.92
CA PHE A 36 -13.37 -15.95 -7.37
C PHE A 36 -14.66 -15.14 -7.22
N ILE A 37 -15.83 -15.71 -7.56
CA ILE A 37 -17.10 -14.99 -7.39
C ILE A 37 -17.44 -14.69 -5.93
N VAL A 38 -16.95 -15.49 -4.98
CA VAL A 38 -17.13 -15.19 -3.54
C VAL A 38 -16.24 -14.03 -3.11
N ARG A 39 -15.00 -13.97 -3.61
CA ARG A 39 -14.02 -12.95 -3.23
C ARG A 39 -14.17 -11.62 -4.00
N CYS A 40 -14.65 -11.68 -5.23
CA CYS A 40 -14.59 -10.57 -6.20
C CYS A 40 -15.94 -10.33 -6.88
N TYR A 41 -17.06 -10.56 -6.18
CA TYR A 41 -18.42 -10.38 -6.74
C TYR A 41 -18.66 -8.98 -7.32
N PHE A 42 -17.98 -7.95 -6.80
CA PHE A 42 -18.08 -6.55 -7.22
C PHE A 42 -17.15 -6.17 -8.39
N ALA A 43 -16.24 -7.08 -8.78
CA ALA A 43 -15.27 -6.81 -9.84
C ALA A 43 -15.95 -6.71 -11.22
N ARG A 44 -15.45 -5.79 -12.06
CA ARG A 44 -15.86 -5.65 -13.45
C ARG A 44 -14.73 -6.13 -14.36
N LEU A 45 -15.00 -7.16 -15.14
CA LEU A 45 -14.06 -7.69 -16.13
C LEU A 45 -14.10 -6.82 -17.38
N ARG A 46 -12.91 -6.51 -17.92
CA ARG A 46 -12.76 -5.86 -19.22
C ARG A 46 -12.66 -6.94 -20.29
N LEU A 47 -13.75 -7.14 -21.03
CA LEU A 47 -13.80 -8.11 -22.12
C LEU A 47 -13.58 -7.36 -23.44
N ASN A 48 -12.52 -7.71 -24.14
CA ASN A 48 -12.29 -7.25 -25.50
C ASN A 48 -13.09 -8.18 -26.42
N ILE A 49 -14.24 -7.73 -26.91
CA ILE A 49 -15.03 -8.49 -27.88
C ILE A 49 -14.41 -8.20 -29.26
N PRO A 50 -13.77 -9.18 -29.93
CA PRO A 50 -13.21 -8.96 -31.24
C PRO A 50 -14.35 -8.81 -32.26
N ILE A 51 -14.69 -7.57 -32.60
CA ILE A 51 -15.58 -7.28 -33.71
C ILE A 51 -14.71 -7.38 -34.99
N PHE A 52 -15.05 -8.28 -35.91
CA PHE A 52 -14.33 -8.54 -37.18
C PHE A 52 -12.92 -9.16 -37.10
N MET A 53 -12.56 -9.87 -36.03
CA MET A 53 -11.25 -10.54 -35.93
C MET A 53 -10.03 -9.59 -36.09
N VAL A 54 -10.25 -8.27 -36.00
CA VAL A 54 -9.20 -7.24 -35.99
C VAL A 54 -8.98 -6.84 -34.53
N PRO A 55 -7.90 -7.30 -33.87
CA PRO A 55 -7.66 -7.02 -32.45
C PRO A 55 -7.51 -5.53 -32.13
N ALA A 56 -7.19 -4.69 -33.13
CA ALA A 56 -7.04 -3.24 -32.96
C ALA A 56 -8.37 -2.47 -32.79
N ILE A 57 -9.53 -3.05 -33.15
CA ILE A 57 -10.84 -2.37 -33.15
C ILE A 57 -11.77 -2.92 -32.04
N ALA A 58 -11.28 -3.81 -31.18
CA ALA A 58 -12.07 -4.39 -30.11
C ALA A 58 -12.46 -3.32 -29.08
N ASN A 59 -13.75 -2.95 -29.03
CA ASN A 59 -14.25 -2.03 -28.02
C ASN A 59 -14.38 -2.78 -26.68
N PRO A 60 -13.67 -2.37 -25.62
CA PRO A 60 -13.66 -3.10 -24.36
C PRO A 60 -14.98 -2.91 -23.61
N VAL A 61 -15.76 -3.99 -23.46
CA VAL A 61 -16.99 -3.98 -22.67
C VAL A 61 -16.66 -4.35 -21.23
N ARG A 62 -17.15 -3.56 -20.27
CA ARG A 62 -17.01 -3.85 -18.83
C ARG A 62 -18.23 -4.62 -18.35
N VAL A 63 -18.08 -5.91 -18.08
CA VAL A 63 -19.15 -6.78 -17.58
C VAL A 63 -18.87 -7.16 -16.13
N GLN A 64 -19.89 -7.28 -15.29
CA GLN A 64 -19.70 -7.76 -13.92
C GLN A 64 -19.21 -9.21 -13.94
N ALA A 65 -18.18 -9.51 -13.15
CA ALA A 65 -17.57 -10.84 -13.18
C ALA A 65 -18.56 -11.94 -12.80
N LEU A 66 -19.47 -11.65 -11.86
CA LEU A 66 -20.54 -12.57 -11.45
C LEU A 66 -21.39 -13.03 -12.65
N ILE A 67 -21.77 -12.11 -13.54
CA ILE A 67 -22.59 -12.44 -14.73
C ILE A 67 -21.84 -13.40 -15.64
N VAL A 68 -20.55 -13.13 -15.89
CA VAL A 68 -19.71 -13.94 -16.77
C VAL A 68 -19.59 -15.35 -16.22
N VAL A 69 -19.25 -15.50 -14.94
CA VAL A 69 -19.07 -16.82 -14.31
C VAL A 69 -20.38 -17.59 -14.24
N CYS A 70 -21.49 -16.94 -13.87
CA CYS A 70 -22.81 -17.59 -13.85
C CYS A 70 -23.24 -18.03 -15.25
N LEU A 71 -22.90 -17.28 -16.31
CA LEU A 71 -23.16 -17.68 -17.69
C LEU A 71 -22.38 -18.95 -18.05
N PHE A 72 -21.08 -19.01 -17.77
CA PHE A 72 -20.27 -20.21 -18.04
C PHE A 72 -20.77 -21.42 -17.24
N PHE A 73 -21.09 -21.23 -15.97
CA PHE A 73 -21.71 -22.27 -15.14
C PHE A 73 -23.04 -22.77 -15.73
N ALA A 74 -23.90 -21.86 -16.19
CA ALA A 74 -25.19 -22.23 -16.80
C ALA A 74 -24.99 -22.99 -18.13
N LEU A 75 -24.01 -22.62 -18.93
CA LEU A 75 -23.65 -23.35 -20.16
C LEU A 75 -23.16 -24.77 -19.85
N ASP A 76 -22.29 -24.93 -18.84
CA ASP A 76 -21.82 -26.25 -18.42
C ASP A 76 -22.92 -27.09 -17.79
N LEU A 77 -23.83 -26.47 -17.02
CA LEU A 77 -24.99 -27.15 -16.47
C LEU A 77 -25.94 -27.62 -17.57
N ASN A 78 -26.25 -26.77 -18.55
CA ASN A 78 -27.08 -27.14 -19.70
C ASN A 78 -26.42 -28.25 -20.55
N GLY A 79 -25.11 -28.14 -20.81
CA GLY A 79 -24.33 -29.19 -21.48
C GLY A 79 -24.34 -30.52 -20.72
N SER A 80 -24.28 -30.45 -19.39
CA SER A 80 -24.37 -31.63 -18.50
C SER A 80 -25.74 -32.30 -18.57
N VAL A 81 -26.83 -31.53 -18.64
CA VAL A 81 -28.21 -32.04 -18.75
C VAL A 81 -28.47 -32.64 -20.14
N ARG A 82 -28.06 -31.97 -21.22
CA ARG A 82 -28.29 -32.47 -22.60
C ARG A 82 -27.54 -33.78 -22.86
N LYS A 83 -26.30 -33.91 -22.38
CA LYS A 83 -25.52 -35.16 -22.47
C LYS A 83 -25.93 -36.24 -21.46
N PHE A 84 -26.89 -35.94 -20.59
CA PHE A 84 -27.55 -36.96 -19.76
C PHE A 84 -28.62 -37.70 -20.57
N ILE A 85 -29.10 -37.10 -21.67
CA ILE A 85 -30.17 -37.61 -22.54
C ILE A 85 -29.61 -38.33 -23.78
N GLU A 86 -28.43 -37.93 -24.27
CA GLU A 86 -27.73 -38.59 -25.39
C GLU A 86 -26.55 -39.47 -24.88
N GLU A 87 -26.32 -40.64 -25.47
CA GLU A 87 -25.23 -41.59 -25.12
C GLU A 87 -23.81 -41.08 -25.50
N GLY A 88 -23.45 -39.86 -25.08
CA GLY A 88 -22.14 -39.24 -25.34
C GLY A 88 -21.23 -39.16 -24.10
N CYS A 89 -20.01 -38.62 -24.25
CA CYS A 89 -19.05 -38.48 -23.14
C CYS A 89 -19.58 -37.56 -22.02
N ARG A 90 -20.04 -38.18 -20.92
CA ARG A 90 -20.82 -37.57 -19.83
C ARG A 90 -19.97 -36.72 -18.86
N ILE A 91 -18.66 -36.96 -18.79
CA ILE A 91 -17.84 -36.60 -17.62
C ILE A 91 -17.32 -35.14 -17.68
N ALA A 92 -17.17 -34.57 -18.88
CA ALA A 92 -16.49 -33.27 -19.06
C ALA A 92 -17.19 -32.09 -18.37
N HIS A 93 -18.49 -31.90 -18.59
CA HIS A 93 -19.21 -30.75 -18.04
C HIS A 93 -19.53 -30.91 -16.55
N TRP A 94 -19.76 -32.14 -16.07
CA TRP A 94 -19.96 -32.40 -14.65
C TRP A 94 -18.70 -32.12 -13.81
N ALA A 95 -17.51 -32.33 -14.38
CA ALA A 95 -16.26 -31.94 -13.74
C ALA A 95 -16.16 -30.41 -13.54
N HIS A 96 -16.64 -29.62 -14.50
CA HIS A 96 -16.68 -28.16 -14.40
C HIS A 96 -17.71 -27.70 -13.36
N VAL A 97 -18.95 -28.22 -13.42
CA VAL A 97 -20.01 -27.93 -12.44
C VAL A 97 -19.55 -28.24 -11.02
N GLY A 98 -18.94 -29.42 -10.81
CA GLY A 98 -18.36 -29.81 -9.53
C GLY A 98 -17.23 -28.88 -9.08
N GLY A 99 -16.36 -28.48 -10.02
CA GLY A 99 -15.32 -27.48 -9.80
C GLY A 99 -15.90 -26.16 -9.28
N TYR A 100 -16.80 -25.53 -10.02
CA TYR A 100 -17.46 -24.27 -9.62
C TYR A 100 -18.05 -24.33 -8.22
N LEU A 101 -18.82 -25.39 -7.93
CA LEU A 101 -19.49 -25.54 -6.65
C LEU A 101 -18.49 -25.76 -5.50
N ALA A 102 -17.49 -26.62 -5.71
CA ALA A 102 -16.43 -26.86 -4.72
C ALA A 102 -15.65 -25.57 -4.41
N GLY A 103 -15.30 -24.80 -5.45
CA GLY A 103 -14.64 -23.51 -5.32
C GLY A 103 -15.48 -22.48 -4.55
N PHE A 104 -16.78 -22.39 -4.86
CA PHE A 104 -17.71 -21.50 -4.17
C PHE A 104 -17.85 -21.87 -2.69
N ILE A 105 -18.10 -23.14 -2.39
CA ILE A 105 -18.23 -23.63 -1.02
C ILE A 105 -16.94 -23.37 -0.25
N LEU A 106 -15.78 -23.72 -0.82
CA LEU A 106 -14.49 -23.49 -0.19
C LEU A 106 -14.27 -22.01 0.10
N GLY A 107 -14.50 -21.14 -0.88
CA GLY A 107 -14.40 -19.69 -0.73
C GLY A 107 -15.31 -19.14 0.37
N TYR A 108 -16.52 -19.69 0.50
CA TYR A 108 -17.45 -19.30 1.55
C TYR A 108 -17.01 -19.80 2.94
N VAL A 109 -16.57 -21.05 3.04
CA VAL A 109 -16.10 -21.68 4.29
C VAL A 109 -14.88 -20.97 4.85
N ILE A 110 -13.91 -20.61 3.99
CA ILE A 110 -12.74 -19.81 4.39
C ILE A 110 -13.05 -18.30 4.51
N LYS A 111 -14.33 -17.93 4.39
CA LYS A 111 -14.88 -16.59 4.61
C LYS A 111 -14.32 -15.50 3.70
N LEU A 112 -13.99 -15.82 2.44
CA LEU A 112 -13.54 -14.83 1.46
C LEU A 112 -14.55 -13.69 1.22
N HIS A 113 -15.82 -13.91 1.52
CA HIS A 113 -16.88 -12.90 1.41
C HIS A 113 -16.70 -11.70 2.37
N ARG A 114 -15.99 -11.88 3.51
CA ARG A 114 -15.74 -10.80 4.47
C ARG A 114 -14.78 -9.73 3.93
N PRO A 115 -13.52 -10.06 3.57
CA PRO A 115 -12.63 -9.09 2.96
C PRO A 115 -13.17 -8.57 1.62
N ALA A 116 -13.96 -9.37 0.90
CA ALA A 116 -14.65 -8.92 -0.30
C ALA A 116 -15.64 -7.78 -0.02
N ALA A 117 -16.47 -7.90 1.02
CA ALA A 117 -17.43 -6.86 1.37
C ALA A 117 -16.75 -5.56 1.80
N GLU A 118 -15.65 -5.67 2.55
CA GLU A 118 -14.86 -4.51 2.97
C GLU A 118 -14.22 -3.78 1.79
N GLU A 119 -13.60 -4.53 0.86
CA GLU A 119 -13.02 -3.96 -0.35
C GLU A 119 -14.09 -3.36 -1.27
N ALA A 120 -15.28 -3.98 -1.36
CA ALA A 120 -16.40 -3.45 -2.13
C ALA A 120 -16.87 -2.09 -1.59
N VAL A 121 -16.93 -1.93 -0.27
CA VAL A 121 -17.26 -0.66 0.40
C VAL A 121 -16.21 0.40 0.06
N ALA A 122 -14.92 0.07 0.17
CA ALA A 122 -13.85 0.98 -0.16
C ALA A 122 -13.85 1.41 -1.63
N GLN A 123 -13.99 0.46 -2.58
CA GLN A 123 -14.10 0.80 -4.01
C GLN A 123 -15.33 1.66 -4.32
N LYS A 124 -16.44 1.45 -3.60
CA LYS A 124 -17.64 2.29 -3.74
C LYS A 124 -17.38 3.70 -3.22
N ALA A 125 -16.68 3.84 -2.09
CA ALA A 125 -16.28 5.13 -1.54
C ALA A 125 -15.32 5.89 -2.50
N GLU A 126 -14.34 5.18 -3.06
CA GLU A 126 -13.42 5.72 -4.08
C GLU A 126 -14.19 6.29 -5.29
N ARG A 127 -15.15 5.53 -5.83
CA ARG A 127 -15.98 5.98 -6.97
C ARG A 127 -16.77 7.24 -6.65
N PHE A 128 -17.45 7.30 -5.51
CA PHE A 128 -18.18 8.50 -5.12
C PHE A 128 -17.26 9.70 -4.91
N SER A 129 -16.11 9.51 -4.26
CA SER A 129 -15.13 10.58 -4.06
C SER A 129 -14.49 11.08 -5.36
N ALA A 130 -14.45 10.24 -6.40
CA ALA A 130 -13.95 10.62 -7.73
C ALA A 130 -15.02 11.32 -8.59
N GLU A 131 -16.30 10.99 -8.39
CA GLU A 131 -17.42 11.60 -9.11
C GLU A 131 -17.76 12.99 -8.56
N GLN A 132 -17.71 13.16 -7.24
CA GLN A 132 -18.06 14.43 -6.59
C GLN A 132 -17.17 14.70 -5.39
N GLU A 133 -16.57 15.90 -5.39
CA GLU A 133 -15.82 16.39 -4.24
C GLU A 133 -16.79 16.62 -3.06
N ASN A 134 -16.49 16.01 -1.91
CA ASN A 134 -17.28 16.11 -0.68
C ASN A 134 -18.69 15.44 -0.72
N ASP A 135 -18.81 14.25 -1.31
CA ASP A 135 -20.04 13.45 -1.24
C ASP A 135 -20.24 12.88 0.19
N GLU A 136 -21.36 13.21 0.84
CA GLU A 136 -21.73 12.68 2.17
C GLU A 136 -21.72 11.15 2.21
N ARG A 137 -22.08 10.47 1.10
CA ARG A 137 -22.08 9.02 1.01
C ARG A 137 -20.66 8.47 1.04
N ALA A 138 -19.72 9.11 0.34
CA ALA A 138 -18.30 8.74 0.40
C ALA A 138 -17.75 8.91 1.82
N THR A 139 -18.09 10.04 2.46
CA THR A 139 -17.68 10.32 3.84
C THR A 139 -18.20 9.27 4.83
N ARG A 140 -19.48 8.87 4.72
CA ARG A 140 -20.04 7.82 5.57
C ARG A 140 -19.35 6.47 5.34
N LEU A 141 -19.13 6.08 4.08
CA LEU A 141 -18.47 4.81 3.77
C LEU A 141 -17.02 4.78 4.27
N TYR A 142 -16.24 5.84 4.07
CA TYR A 142 -14.87 5.90 4.57
C TYR A 142 -14.80 5.97 6.09
N LYS A 143 -15.81 6.56 6.75
CA LYS A 143 -15.93 6.51 8.20
C LYS A 143 -16.10 5.08 8.69
N ASP A 144 -17.03 4.32 8.10
CA ASP A 144 -17.23 2.90 8.42
C ASP A 144 -15.96 2.06 8.17
N VAL A 145 -15.21 2.40 7.11
CA VAL A 145 -13.91 1.76 6.82
C VAL A 145 -12.91 2.03 7.94
N LEU A 146 -12.77 3.29 8.39
CA LEU A 146 -11.84 3.62 9.49
C LEU A 146 -12.25 3.02 10.84
N GLU A 147 -13.55 2.82 11.09
CA GLU A 147 -14.02 2.17 12.31
C GLU A 147 -13.61 0.69 12.39
N ARG A 148 -13.55 0.01 11.24
CA ARG A 148 -13.11 -1.40 11.16
C ARG A 148 -11.61 -1.54 10.98
N HIS A 149 -11.01 -0.65 10.19
CA HIS A 149 -9.61 -0.64 9.80
C HIS A 149 -9.02 0.75 10.06
N PRO A 150 -8.57 1.03 11.30
CA PRO A 150 -8.07 2.36 11.68
C PRO A 150 -6.85 2.83 10.89
N GLU A 151 -6.15 1.91 10.22
CA GLU A 151 -4.94 2.15 9.44
C GLU A 151 -5.17 2.07 7.92
N ASP A 152 -6.44 2.06 7.44
CA ASP A 152 -6.70 2.08 5.99
C ASP A 152 -6.21 3.39 5.36
N GLU A 153 -5.17 3.26 4.53
CA GLU A 153 -4.47 4.37 3.88
C GLU A 153 -5.41 5.21 3.01
N ARG A 154 -6.36 4.59 2.29
CA ARG A 154 -7.23 5.30 1.34
C ARG A 154 -8.22 6.19 2.06
N ALA A 155 -8.81 5.67 3.14
CA ALA A 155 -9.70 6.43 3.98
C ALA A 155 -8.96 7.60 4.65
N LEU A 156 -7.74 7.38 5.13
CA LEU A 156 -6.91 8.45 5.70
C LEU A 156 -6.58 9.54 4.67
N TRP A 157 -6.20 9.18 3.44
CA TRP A 157 -6.00 10.16 2.36
C TRP A 157 -7.27 10.94 2.02
N TYR A 158 -8.42 10.28 1.99
CA TYR A 158 -9.71 10.93 1.77
C TYR A 158 -9.99 11.99 2.85
N PHE A 159 -9.86 11.63 4.13
CA PHE A 159 -10.11 12.56 5.23
C PHE A 159 -9.06 13.67 5.31
N LEU A 160 -7.80 13.39 4.94
CA LEU A 160 -6.75 14.41 4.89
C LEU A 160 -7.09 15.53 3.89
N ARG A 161 -7.66 15.16 2.73
CA ARG A 161 -8.14 16.10 1.71
C ARG A 161 -9.44 16.78 2.14
N LEU A 162 -10.37 16.02 2.71
CA LEU A 162 -11.65 16.55 3.20
C LEU A 162 -11.45 17.67 4.23
N TYR A 163 -10.50 17.50 5.14
CA TYR A 163 -10.19 18.47 6.20
C TYR A 163 -9.20 19.56 5.77
N GLN A 164 -9.03 19.83 4.48
CA GLN A 164 -8.10 20.89 4.02
C GLN A 164 -8.37 22.28 4.63
N TYR A 165 -9.63 22.57 5.01
CA TYR A 165 -10.05 23.81 5.65
C TYR A 165 -10.23 23.71 7.18
N ASP A 166 -9.94 22.55 7.79
CA ASP A 166 -10.04 22.30 9.23
C ASP A 166 -8.67 21.81 9.76
N PRO A 167 -7.78 22.73 10.16
CA PRO A 167 -6.39 22.41 10.48
C PRO A 167 -6.23 21.38 11.62
N GLU A 168 -7.07 21.45 12.65
CA GLU A 168 -6.99 20.54 13.81
C GLU A 168 -7.34 19.10 13.42
N LYS A 169 -8.43 18.93 12.65
CA LYS A 169 -8.80 17.59 12.15
C LYS A 169 -7.80 17.09 11.12
N GLN A 170 -7.30 17.97 10.25
CA GLN A 170 -6.32 17.61 9.24
C GLN A 170 -5.02 17.10 9.88
N GLU A 171 -4.55 17.77 10.93
CA GLU A 171 -3.35 17.38 11.66
C GLU A 171 -3.50 15.99 12.29
N THR A 172 -4.65 15.71 12.89
CA THR A 172 -4.93 14.40 13.49
C THR A 172 -4.85 13.27 12.45
N ILE A 173 -5.42 13.51 11.26
CA ILE A 173 -5.38 12.53 10.16
C ILE A 173 -3.96 12.42 9.57
N PHE A 174 -3.25 13.54 9.44
CA PHE A 174 -1.87 13.58 8.96
C PHE A 174 -0.94 12.71 9.82
N VAL A 175 -1.00 12.85 11.14
CA VAL A 175 -0.16 12.06 12.07
C VAL A 175 -0.46 10.57 11.98
N ARG A 176 -1.74 10.19 11.83
CA ARG A 176 -2.11 8.78 11.63
C ARG A 176 -1.57 8.26 10.30
N LEU A 177 -1.75 9.02 9.22
CA LEU A 177 -1.31 8.63 7.89
C LEU A 177 0.21 8.50 7.80
N ILE A 178 0.98 9.45 8.33
CA ILE A 178 2.44 9.38 8.28
C ILE A 178 2.97 8.15 9.03
N GLN A 179 2.37 7.77 10.16
CA GLN A 179 2.72 6.55 10.88
C GLN A 179 2.43 5.28 10.08
N VAL A 180 1.27 5.22 9.40
CA VAL A 180 0.93 4.10 8.50
C VAL A 180 1.92 4.02 7.34
N LEU A 181 2.20 5.14 6.66
CA LEU A 181 3.14 5.18 5.54
C LEU A 181 4.57 4.83 5.97
N MET A 182 4.99 5.21 7.17
CA MET A 182 6.30 4.84 7.71
C MET A 182 6.48 3.32 7.82
N ARG A 183 5.42 2.58 8.17
CA ARG A 183 5.45 1.11 8.23
C ARG A 183 5.52 0.46 6.84
N GLN A 184 4.95 1.10 5.83
CA GLN A 184 4.99 0.62 4.45
C GLN A 184 6.30 0.98 3.73
N GLY A 185 6.94 2.10 4.10
CA GLY A 185 8.24 2.48 3.58
C GLY A 185 8.56 3.96 3.78
N PHE A 186 9.80 4.25 4.18
CA PHE A 186 10.28 5.60 4.46
C PHE A 186 10.01 6.60 3.33
N LYS A 187 10.21 6.21 2.06
CA LYS A 187 9.98 7.08 0.89
C LYS A 187 8.53 7.57 0.76
N LYS A 188 7.54 6.73 1.11
CA LYS A 188 6.12 7.12 1.06
C LYS A 188 5.81 8.19 2.11
N ALA A 189 6.29 7.97 3.33
CA ALA A 189 6.10 8.91 4.42
C ALA A 189 6.84 10.24 4.18
N LEU A 190 8.03 10.17 3.58
CA LEU A 190 8.78 11.35 3.16
C LEU A 190 8.01 12.17 2.13
N GLY A 191 7.41 11.53 1.12
CA GLY A 191 6.57 12.22 0.13
C GLY A 191 5.41 12.98 0.79
N LEU A 192 4.69 12.34 1.71
CA LEU A 192 3.64 13.01 2.48
C LEU A 192 4.17 14.19 3.31
N LEU A 193 5.33 14.03 3.95
CA LEU A 193 5.93 15.11 4.72
C LEU A 193 6.32 16.29 3.81
N ASP A 194 6.93 16.01 2.66
CA ASP A 194 7.35 17.04 1.70
C ASP A 194 6.16 17.83 1.16
N ASP A 195 5.05 17.16 0.84
CA ASP A 195 3.83 17.82 0.33
C ASP A 195 3.21 18.79 1.34
N PHE A 196 3.37 18.49 2.64
CA PHE A 196 2.80 19.30 3.72
C PHE A 196 3.83 20.18 4.41
N PHE A 197 5.11 20.12 4.08
CA PHE A 197 6.16 20.84 4.80
C PHE A 197 5.96 22.37 4.70
N PRO A 198 6.12 23.16 5.79
CA PRO A 198 6.40 22.79 7.19
C PRO A 198 5.13 22.57 8.04
N LYS A 199 3.94 22.50 7.42
CA LYS A 199 2.66 22.26 8.10
C LYS A 199 2.70 20.92 8.83
N HIS A 200 2.07 20.87 10.00
CA HIS A 200 1.95 19.68 10.87
C HIS A 200 3.27 19.07 11.39
N ILE A 201 4.43 19.67 11.10
CA ILE A 201 5.73 19.14 11.54
C ILE A 201 5.82 18.98 13.06
N ARG A 202 5.19 19.91 13.80
CA ARG A 202 5.13 19.91 15.27
C ARG A 202 4.44 18.69 15.84
N SER A 203 3.53 18.07 15.10
CA SER A 203 2.77 16.91 15.58
C SER A 203 3.42 15.57 15.21
N ILE A 204 4.49 15.59 14.42
CA ILE A 204 5.24 14.39 14.08
C ILE A 204 6.01 13.89 15.33
N PRO A 205 6.03 12.57 15.59
CA PRO A 205 6.88 11.97 16.61
C PRO A 205 8.36 12.34 16.45
N GLY A 206 9.06 12.58 17.56
CA GLY A 206 10.43 13.07 17.54
C GLY A 206 11.46 12.08 16.96
N ASP A 207 11.22 10.77 17.09
CA ASP A 207 12.05 9.74 16.45
C ASP A 207 11.94 9.77 14.93
N LEU A 208 10.74 10.03 14.40
CA LEU A 208 10.49 10.17 12.97
C LEU A 208 11.12 11.46 12.45
N LEU A 209 10.97 12.57 13.18
CA LEU A 209 11.62 13.85 12.85
C LEU A 209 13.14 13.70 12.76
N LEU A 210 13.77 12.99 13.70
CA LEU A 210 15.21 12.71 13.63
C LEU A 210 15.57 11.95 12.34
N ARG A 211 14.78 10.94 11.95
CA ARG A 211 15.04 10.16 10.72
C ARG A 211 14.87 11.01 9.46
N PHE A 212 13.81 11.80 9.37
CA PHE A 212 13.60 12.73 8.26
C PHE A 212 14.71 13.77 8.17
N GLY A 213 15.10 14.36 9.32
CA GLY A 213 16.18 15.34 9.37
C GLY A 213 17.51 14.78 8.87
N LEU A 214 17.87 13.54 9.27
CA LEU A 214 19.07 12.88 8.78
C LEU A 214 19.02 12.66 7.26
N HIS A 215 17.87 12.28 6.71
CA HIS A 215 17.70 12.13 5.26
C HIS A 215 17.84 13.46 4.53
N TYR A 216 17.31 14.56 5.06
CA TYR A 216 17.45 15.87 4.45
C TYR A 216 18.91 16.36 4.47
N ILE A 217 19.69 16.05 5.52
CA ILE A 217 21.15 16.29 5.51
C ILE A 217 21.81 15.57 4.34
N GLU A 218 21.52 14.27 4.15
CA GLU A 218 22.13 13.46 3.09
C GLU A 218 21.84 14.02 1.68
N ASN A 219 20.70 14.71 1.52
CA ASN A 219 20.30 15.36 0.28
C ASN A 219 20.62 16.87 0.23
N SER A 220 21.44 17.37 1.16
CA SER A 220 21.83 18.79 1.27
C SER A 220 20.68 19.79 1.50
N ASP A 221 19.51 19.33 1.95
CA ASP A 221 18.41 20.20 2.36
C ASP A 221 18.54 20.57 3.85
N TYR A 222 19.51 21.44 4.13
CA TYR A 222 19.82 21.87 5.50
C TYR A 222 18.68 22.64 6.16
N PHE A 223 17.81 23.29 5.38
CA PHE A 223 16.66 24.02 5.91
C PHE A 223 15.64 23.06 6.52
N LYS A 224 15.20 22.06 5.76
CA LYS A 224 14.26 21.05 6.29
C LYS A 224 14.89 20.23 7.40
N ALA A 225 16.17 19.86 7.26
CA ALA A 225 16.91 19.14 8.28
C ALA A 225 16.92 19.88 9.62
N ARG A 226 17.28 21.17 9.60
CA ARG A 226 17.30 22.02 10.79
C ARG A 226 15.95 22.03 11.49
N LEU A 227 14.87 22.31 10.76
CA LEU A 227 13.54 22.39 11.35
C LEU A 227 13.11 21.04 11.95
N CYS A 228 13.42 19.92 11.29
CA CYS A 228 13.18 18.60 11.86
C CYS A 228 13.93 18.40 13.19
N PHE A 229 15.19 18.80 13.30
CA PHE A 229 15.94 18.66 14.55
C PHE A 229 15.49 19.62 15.64
N GLU A 230 15.12 20.86 15.30
CA GLU A 230 14.50 21.81 16.24
C GLU A 230 13.25 21.18 16.87
N MET A 231 12.29 20.75 16.05
CA MET A 231 11.04 20.13 16.51
C MET A 231 11.29 18.80 17.25
N ALA A 232 12.30 18.03 16.87
CA ALA A 232 12.67 16.79 17.56
C ALA A 232 13.31 17.05 18.93
N SER A 233 14.07 18.16 19.08
CA SER A 233 14.77 18.53 20.31
C SER A 233 13.84 19.09 21.40
N GLU A 234 12.71 19.67 21.00
CA GLU A 234 11.64 20.13 21.88
C GLU A 234 10.88 18.97 22.54
N LYS A 235 10.96 17.76 21.97
CA LYS A 235 10.22 16.57 22.42
C LYS A 235 11.08 15.68 23.31
N GLU A 236 10.49 15.17 24.39
CA GLU A 236 11.15 14.17 25.24
C GLU A 236 11.24 12.80 24.56
N GLY A 237 12.40 12.16 24.69
CA GLY A 237 12.63 10.82 24.16
C GLY A 237 14.12 10.45 23.99
N PRO A 238 14.43 9.17 23.75
CA PRO A 238 15.81 8.69 23.61
C PRO A 238 16.57 9.29 22.41
N TRP A 239 15.85 9.81 21.40
CA TRP A 239 16.42 10.47 20.22
C TRP A 239 16.88 11.92 20.51
N ARG A 240 16.43 12.53 21.61
CA ARG A 240 16.54 13.98 21.84
C ARG A 240 17.98 14.48 21.85
N ALA A 241 18.87 13.82 22.58
CA ALA A 241 20.29 14.19 22.64
C ALA A 241 20.96 14.16 21.26
N LYS A 242 20.65 13.14 20.44
CA LYS A 242 21.15 13.03 19.06
C LYS A 242 20.56 14.10 18.15
N ALA A 243 19.27 14.41 18.29
CA ALA A 243 18.63 15.49 17.55
C ALA A 243 19.26 16.85 17.86
N MET A 244 19.50 17.16 19.14
CA MET A 244 20.21 18.38 19.55
C MET A 244 21.62 18.46 18.99
N LEU A 245 22.38 17.36 18.99
CA LEU A 245 23.72 17.35 18.42
C LEU A 245 23.68 17.64 16.90
N LYS A 246 22.77 16.99 16.17
CA LYS A 246 22.59 17.24 14.73
C LYS A 246 22.12 18.66 14.44
N LEU A 247 21.27 19.24 15.30
CA LEU A 247 20.91 20.64 15.23
C LEU A 247 22.13 21.55 15.40
N ALA A 248 22.98 21.31 16.40
CA ALA A 248 24.19 22.10 16.64
C ALA A 248 25.18 22.02 15.46
N GLU A 249 25.36 20.83 14.87
CA GLU A 249 26.18 20.66 13.66
C GLU A 249 25.65 21.48 12.48
N VAL A 250 24.33 21.43 12.23
CA VAL A 250 23.71 22.20 11.13
C VAL A 250 23.79 23.70 11.39
N LEU A 251 23.60 24.16 12.63
CA LEU A 251 23.73 25.57 13.01
C LEU A 251 25.16 26.08 12.83
N ALA A 252 26.16 25.30 13.24
CA ALA A 252 27.57 25.63 13.06
C ALA A 252 27.91 25.71 11.57
N PHE A 253 27.43 24.76 10.77
CA PHE A 253 27.61 24.77 9.31
C PHE A 253 26.97 26.00 8.64
N GLN A 254 25.83 26.47 9.15
CA GLN A 254 25.14 27.69 8.67
C GLN A 254 25.75 29.00 9.20
N GLY A 255 26.86 28.95 9.95
CA GLY A 255 27.52 30.13 10.52
C GLY A 255 26.86 30.69 11.78
N SER A 256 25.86 30.01 12.34
CA SER A 256 25.18 30.39 13.60
C SER A 256 25.92 29.81 14.82
N GLU A 257 27.20 30.15 14.95
CA GLU A 257 28.12 29.58 15.93
C GLU A 257 27.69 29.79 17.39
N ALA A 258 27.14 30.97 17.71
CA ALA A 258 26.65 31.28 19.06
C ALA A 258 25.52 30.34 19.47
N LEU A 259 24.52 30.14 18.60
CA LEU A 259 23.40 29.21 18.84
C LEU A 259 23.88 27.76 18.90
N ALA A 260 24.80 27.37 18.02
CA ALA A 260 25.40 26.03 18.06
C ALA A 260 26.12 25.76 19.40
N GLY A 261 26.85 26.75 19.93
CA GLY A 261 27.50 26.68 21.23
C GLY A 261 26.53 26.58 22.41
N GLU A 262 25.40 27.28 22.33
CA GLU A 262 24.32 27.19 23.33
C GLU A 262 23.70 25.79 23.34
N VAL A 263 23.34 25.25 22.17
CA VAL A 263 22.80 23.89 22.05
C VAL A 263 23.79 22.85 22.58
N CYS A 264 25.09 22.98 22.27
CA CYS A 264 26.13 22.11 22.82
C CYS A 264 26.19 22.17 24.35
N SER A 265 26.11 23.36 24.94
CA SER A 265 26.10 23.55 26.39
C SER A 265 24.88 22.88 27.03
N ASN A 266 23.71 22.97 26.38
CA ASN A 266 22.48 22.30 26.82
C ASN A 266 22.59 20.78 26.76
N ILE A 267 23.27 20.22 25.76
CA ILE A 267 23.52 18.76 25.69
C ILE A 267 24.39 18.30 26.86
N VAL A 268 25.48 19.03 27.15
CA VAL A 268 26.42 18.66 28.22
C VAL A 268 25.75 18.72 29.59
N SER A 269 24.89 19.71 29.84
CA SER A 269 24.18 19.86 31.11
C SER A 269 23.07 18.84 31.31
N HIS A 270 22.27 18.55 30.27
CA HIS A 270 21.10 17.67 30.39
C HIS A 270 21.39 16.19 30.09
N PHE A 271 22.46 15.88 29.33
CA PHE A 271 22.80 14.52 28.91
C PHE A 271 24.28 14.15 29.16
N PRO A 272 24.82 14.37 30.38
CA PRO A 272 26.25 14.30 30.66
C PRO A 272 26.88 12.92 30.38
N GLU A 273 26.14 11.83 30.63
CA GLU A 273 26.66 10.46 30.47
C GLU A 273 26.53 9.89 29.05
N THR A 274 25.99 10.67 28.10
CA THR A 274 25.79 10.20 26.73
C THR A 274 27.03 10.40 25.86
N PRO A 275 27.25 9.56 24.82
CA PRO A 275 28.32 9.79 23.85
C PRO A 275 28.16 11.15 23.15
N PHE A 276 26.93 11.64 23.01
CA PHE A 276 26.61 12.93 22.39
C PHE A 276 27.15 14.13 23.19
N SER A 277 27.27 14.03 24.51
CA SER A 277 27.91 15.07 25.34
C SER A 277 29.40 15.21 25.02
N LYS A 278 30.11 14.09 24.83
CA LYS A 278 31.53 14.10 24.41
C LYS A 278 31.70 14.72 23.02
N GLU A 279 30.79 14.43 22.09
CA GLU A 279 30.79 15.01 20.75
C GLU A 279 30.45 16.51 20.78
N ALA A 280 29.47 16.93 21.58
CA ALA A 280 29.13 18.34 21.77
C ALA A 280 30.30 19.16 22.31
N LEU A 281 31.07 18.63 23.28
CA LEU A 281 32.29 19.28 23.78
C LEU A 281 33.37 19.43 22.70
N ARG A 282 33.50 18.46 21.78
CA ARG A 282 34.44 18.55 20.65
C ARG A 282 34.00 19.64 19.67
N LEU A 283 32.71 19.68 19.33
CA LEU A 283 32.15 20.69 18.44
C LEU A 283 32.30 22.10 19.04
N GLN A 284 32.02 22.26 20.34
CA GLN A 284 32.20 23.54 21.04
C GLN A 284 33.65 24.05 20.97
N LYS A 285 34.65 23.17 21.13
CA LYS A 285 36.06 23.54 20.96
C LYS A 285 36.40 23.99 19.54
N GLN A 286 35.79 23.36 18.53
CA GLN A 286 35.98 23.75 17.13
C GLN A 286 35.38 25.14 16.86
N ILE A 287 34.16 25.38 17.34
CA ILE A 287 33.47 26.68 17.21
C ILE A 287 34.32 27.80 17.84
N LEU A 288 34.81 27.62 19.07
CA LEU A 288 35.66 28.61 19.75
C LEU A 288 36.95 28.93 18.98
N LYS A 289 37.51 27.93 18.27
CA LYS A 289 38.72 28.13 17.45
C LYS A 289 38.40 28.98 16.22
N ILE A 290 37.24 28.77 15.59
CA ILE A 290 36.81 29.54 14.42
C ILE A 290 36.54 31.00 14.84
N GLN A 291 35.82 31.23 15.93
CA GLN A 291 35.55 32.57 16.47
C GLN A 291 36.81 33.37 16.80
N ARG A 292 37.83 32.71 17.37
CA ARG A 292 39.12 33.35 17.66
C ARG A 292 39.87 33.75 16.39
N ASN A 293 39.77 32.96 15.33
CA ASN A 293 40.45 33.25 14.07
C ASN A 293 39.74 34.35 13.28
N SER A 294 38.40 34.34 13.24
CA SER A 294 37.62 35.38 12.55
C SER A 294 37.71 36.75 13.23
N GLY A 295 37.79 36.79 14.56
CA GLY A 295 38.04 38.03 15.31
C GLY A 295 39.46 38.58 15.19
N ALA A 296 40.43 37.75 14.78
CA ALA A 296 41.81 38.16 14.55
C ALA A 296 42.06 38.72 13.14
N GLU A 297 41.21 38.39 12.16
CA GLU A 297 41.28 38.91 10.78
C GLU A 297 40.54 40.26 10.60
N SER A 298 39.75 40.68 11.59
CA SER A 298 39.02 41.96 11.59
C SER A 298 39.72 43.12 12.31
N LEU A 299 41.00 42.95 12.68
CA LEU A 299 41.87 43.95 13.32
C LEU A 299 43.07 44.27 12.42
#